data_AF-A0A2M7J251-F1
#
_entry.id   AF-A0A2M7J251-F1
#
_cell.length_a   1.000
_cell.length_b   1.000
_cell.length_c   1.000
_cell.angle_alpha   90.00
_cell.angle_beta   90.00
_cell.angle_gamma   90.00
#
_symmetry.space_group_name_H-M   'P 1'
#
loop_
_entity.id
_entity.type
_entity.pdbx_description
1 polymer ?
#
loop_
_entity_poly.entity_id
_entity_poly.type
_entity_poly.pdbx_seq_one_letter_code
_entity_poly.pdbx_strand_id
1 'polypeptide(L)'
;MPSTQRAYLIFSLSLLGLLIWQTILHGSSFLLIPLGVLLGLAFHHSGFGFTGAYRALLEIGTVRLIQAQLLLLGLTTLLFAPFLAAGSFNGHGLIGAVAPLGFGVAIGAFIFGIGMQLAGGCGSGTLCG
;
A
#
# COMPACT_ATOMS: atom_id res chain seq x y z
N MET A 1 -16.23 -13.83 -26.21
CA MET A 1 -15.73 -13.85 -24.81
C MET A 1 -14.27 -13.44 -24.85
N PRO A 2 -13.98 -12.13 -24.78
CA PRO A 2 -13.05 -11.55 -25.74
C PRO A 2 -11.59 -11.68 -25.26
N SER A 3 -10.71 -11.87 -26.23
CA SER A 3 -9.25 -12.05 -26.15
C SER A 3 -8.51 -11.15 -25.17
N THR A 4 -9.06 -9.97 -24.84
CA THR A 4 -8.56 -9.04 -23.83
C THR A 4 -8.47 -9.66 -22.43
N GLN A 5 -9.49 -10.41 -21.97
CA GLN A 5 -9.46 -11.04 -20.64
C GLN A 5 -8.37 -12.11 -20.54
N ARG A 6 -8.16 -12.86 -21.63
CA ARG A 6 -7.07 -13.83 -21.75
C ARG A 6 -5.70 -13.15 -21.74
N ALA A 7 -5.55 -12.01 -22.42
CA ALA A 7 -4.31 -11.24 -22.40
C ALA A 7 -3.99 -10.69 -21.00
N TYR A 8 -4.99 -10.18 -20.27
CA TYR A 8 -4.81 -9.72 -18.88
C TYR A 8 -4.43 -10.87 -17.94
N LEU A 9 -5.04 -12.06 -18.08
CA LEU A 9 -4.68 -13.24 -17.28
C LEU A 9 -3.26 -13.73 -17.57
N ILE A 10 -2.86 -13.78 -18.84
CA ILE A 10 -1.49 -14.18 -19.23
C ILE A 10 -0.47 -13.16 -18.71
N PHE A 11 -0.78 -11.87 -18.79
CA PHE A 11 0.09 -10.82 -18.29
C PHE A 11 0.24 -10.89 -16.76
N SER A 12 -0.85 -11.10 -16.01
CA SER A 12 -0.77 -11.22 -14.55
C SER A 12 -0.05 -12.49 -14.10
N LEU A 13 -0.24 -13.62 -14.79
CA LEU A 13 0.51 -14.86 -14.52
C LEU A 13 2.01 -14.69 -14.84
N SER A 14 2.36 -14.06 -15.96
CA SER A 14 3.76 -13.79 -16.30
C SER A 14 4.42 -12.85 -15.29
N LEU A 15 3.71 -11.81 -14.85
CA LEU A 15 4.20 -10.90 -13.82
C LEU A 15 4.42 -11.62 -12.49
N LEU A 16 3.47 -12.46 -12.07
CA LEU A 16 3.57 -13.26 -10.85
C LEU A 16 4.75 -14.26 -10.93
N GLY A 17 4.92 -14.92 -12.08
CA GLY A 17 6.05 -15.80 -12.34
C GLY A 17 7.41 -15.08 -12.28
N LEU A 18 7.48 -13.87 -12.84
CA LEU A 18 8.68 -13.04 -12.79
C LEU A 18 9.02 -12.60 -11.35
N LEU A 19 8.02 -12.22 -10.56
CA LEU A 19 8.19 -11.83 -9.16
C LEU A 19 8.68 -13.02 -8.31
N ILE A 20 8.10 -14.20 -8.50
CA ILE A 20 8.55 -15.43 -7.84
C ILE A 20 10.00 -15.75 -8.23
N TRP A 21 10.34 -15.67 -9.51
CA TRP A 21 11.70 -15.87 -10.00
C TRP A 21 12.70 -14.91 -9.35
N GLN A 22 12.36 -13.62 -9.24
CA GLN A 22 13.20 -12.62 -8.58
C GLN A 22 13.41 -12.92 -7.10
N THR A 23 12.39 -13.44 -6.39
CA THR A 23 12.54 -13.79 -4.97
C THR A 23 13.50 -14.96 -4.74
N ILE A 24 13.54 -15.92 -5.66
CA ILE A 24 14.45 -17.07 -5.59
C ILE A 24 15.90 -16.61 -5.83
N LEU A 25 16.13 -15.68 -6.77
CA LEU A 25 17.47 -15.20 -7.09
C LEU A 25 18.07 -14.25 -6.04
N HIS A 26 17.26 -13.43 -5.38
CA HIS A 26 17.75 -12.42 -4.43
C HIS A 26 17.69 -12.85 -2.95
N GLY A 27 17.23 -14.08 -2.66
CA GLY A 27 17.11 -14.58 -1.28
C GLY A 27 16.09 -13.82 -0.42
N SER A 28 15.30 -12.92 -1.02
CA SER A 28 14.21 -12.22 -0.35
C SER A 28 13.11 -13.21 0.03
N SER A 29 12.53 -13.06 1.23
CA SER A 29 11.52 -13.97 1.76
C SER A 29 10.34 -14.12 0.78
N PHE A 30 10.18 -15.32 0.21
CA PHE A 30 9.03 -15.71 -0.65
C PHE A 30 7.68 -15.34 -0.03
N LEU A 31 7.63 -15.28 1.31
CA LEU A 31 6.47 -14.90 2.11
C LEU A 31 5.96 -13.47 1.85
N LEU A 32 6.77 -12.57 1.28
CA LEU A 32 6.37 -11.19 0.99
C LEU A 32 5.32 -11.10 -0.14
N ILE A 33 5.37 -12.02 -1.12
CA ILE A 33 4.42 -12.06 -2.23
C ILE A 33 2.98 -12.33 -1.74
N PRO A 34 2.69 -13.42 -1.01
CA PRO A 34 1.33 -13.65 -0.52
C PRO A 34 0.90 -12.57 0.49
N LEU A 35 1.81 -12.01 1.28
CA LEU A 35 1.52 -10.88 2.17
C LEU A 35 1.08 -9.63 1.39
N GLY A 36 1.78 -9.28 0.32
CA GLY A 36 1.41 -8.16 -0.56
C GLY A 36 0.06 -8.37 -1.24
N VAL A 37 -0.22 -9.60 -1.69
CA VAL A 37 -1.52 -9.96 -2.30
C VAL A 37 -2.65 -9.88 -1.28
N LEU A 38 -2.47 -10.45 -0.08
CA LEU A 38 -3.47 -10.41 0.99
C LEU A 38 -3.73 -8.97 1.45
N LEU A 39 -2.68 -8.17 1.60
CA LEU A 39 -2.79 -6.77 2.00
C LEU A 39 -3.50 -5.94 0.91
N GLY A 40 -3.16 -6.16 -0.36
CA GLY A 40 -3.84 -5.53 -1.49
C GLY A 40 -5.31 -5.91 -1.57
N LEU A 41 -5.66 -7.18 -1.35
CA LEU A 41 -7.04 -7.64 -1.32
C LEU A 41 -7.81 -7.04 -0.13
N ALA A 42 -7.19 -6.95 1.04
CA ALA A 42 -7.79 -6.33 2.22
C ALA A 42 -8.10 -4.84 1.98
N PHE A 43 -7.18 -4.10 1.34
CA PHE A 43 -7.38 -2.70 0.99
C PHE A 43 -8.46 -2.52 -0.09
N HIS A 44 -8.45 -3.37 -1.11
CA HIS A 44 -9.48 -3.37 -2.15
C HIS A 44 -10.87 -3.63 -1.57
N HIS A 45 -11.01 -4.65 -0.71
CA HIS A 45 -12.28 -5.00 -0.10
C HIS A 45 -12.79 -3.91 0.86
N SER A 46 -11.90 -3.24 1.57
CA SER A 46 -12.27 -2.18 2.52
C SER A 46 -12.55 -0.82 1.86
N GLY A 47 -12.34 -0.67 0.54
CA GLY A 47 -12.47 0.61 -0.15
C GLY A 47 -11.58 1.70 0.45
N PHE A 48 -10.47 1.29 1.06
CA PHE A 48 -9.66 2.14 1.92
C PHE A 48 -8.74 3.02 1.07
N GLY A 49 -8.91 4.33 1.15
CA GLY A 49 -8.10 5.28 0.39
C GLY A 49 -7.82 6.55 1.17
N PHE A 50 -6.60 7.07 1.01
CA PHE A 50 -6.18 8.33 1.63
C PHE A 50 -7.07 9.50 1.17
N THR A 51 -7.17 9.74 -0.14
CA THR A 51 -7.98 10.82 -0.72
C THR A 51 -9.48 10.68 -0.43
N GLY A 52 -10.01 9.45 -0.51
CA GLY A 52 -11.45 9.20 -0.34
C GLY A 52 -11.96 9.52 1.08
N ALA A 53 -11.14 9.28 2.10
CA ALA A 53 -11.48 9.58 3.49
C ALA A 53 -11.67 11.09 3.74
N TYR A 54 -10.75 11.91 3.23
CA TYR A 54 -10.83 13.37 3.34
C TYR A 54 -11.96 13.94 2.48
N ARG A 55 -12.21 13.38 1.30
CA ARG A 55 -13.36 13.77 0.48
C ARG A 55 -14.69 13.49 1.19
N ALA A 56 -14.86 12.29 1.76
CA ALA A 56 -16.06 11.93 2.51
C ALA A 56 -16.29 12.79 3.76
N LEU A 57 -15.19 13.24 4.40
CA LEU A 57 -15.27 14.24 5.47
C LEU A 57 -15.77 15.59 4.96
N LEU A 58 -15.24 16.09 3.84
CA LEU A 58 -15.58 17.42 3.32
C LEU A 58 -16.97 17.47 2.67
N GLU A 59 -17.37 16.44 1.94
CA GLU A 59 -18.65 16.41 1.21
C GLU A 59 -19.82 15.97 2.10
N ILE A 60 -19.62 14.95 2.95
CA ILE A 60 -20.68 14.27 3.71
C ILE A 60 -20.54 14.53 5.22
N GLY A 61 -19.42 15.10 5.68
CA GLY A 61 -19.15 15.29 7.11
C GLY A 61 -18.74 14.01 7.86
N THR A 62 -18.49 12.91 7.15
CA THR A 62 -18.27 11.60 7.80
C THR A 62 -16.79 11.38 8.12
N VAL A 63 -16.49 11.16 9.40
CA VAL A 63 -15.12 10.87 9.90
C VAL A 63 -14.76 9.37 9.90
N ARG A 64 -15.69 8.48 9.54
CA ARG A 64 -15.52 7.02 9.70
C ARG A 64 -14.29 6.47 8.97
N LEU A 65 -13.99 6.96 7.76
CA LEU A 65 -12.82 6.52 6.99
C LEU A 65 -11.51 7.06 7.58
N ILE A 66 -11.53 8.26 8.16
CA ILE A 66 -10.38 8.87 8.84
C ILE A 66 -10.08 8.11 10.13
N GLN A 67 -11.12 7.72 10.88
CA GLN A 67 -10.97 6.85 12.06
C GLN A 67 -10.34 5.50 11.67
N ALA A 68 -10.78 4.89 10.56
CA ALA A 68 -10.16 3.67 10.06
C ALA A 68 -8.67 3.86 9.73
N GLN A 69 -8.28 5.02 9.19
CA GLN A 69 -6.87 5.35 8.92
C GLN A 69 -6.04 5.48 10.19
N LEU A 70 -6.55 6.21 11.18
CA LEU A 70 -5.88 6.39 12.45
C LEU A 70 -5.78 5.06 13.22
N LEU A 71 -6.81 4.22 13.16
CA LEU A 71 -6.77 2.87 13.74
C LEU A 71 -5.75 1.97 13.06
N LEU A 72 -5.70 1.97 11.72
CA LEU A 72 -4.70 1.20 10.97
C LEU A 72 -3.28 1.67 11.32
N LEU A 73 -3.05 2.98 11.34
CA LEU A 73 -1.77 3.57 11.73
C LEU A 73 -1.41 3.16 13.16
N GLY A 74 -2.32 3.35 14.12
CA GLY A 74 -2.11 3.00 15.51
C GLY A 74 -1.82 1.52 15.72
N LEU A 75 -2.57 0.63 15.08
CA LEU A 75 -2.35 -0.82 15.14
C LEU A 75 -0.99 -1.22 14.55
N THR A 76 -0.64 -0.61 13.41
CA THR A 76 0.66 -0.83 12.76
C THR A 76 1.80 -0.35 13.65
N THR A 77 1.68 0.84 14.23
CA THR A 77 2.66 1.37 15.19
C THR A 77 2.77 0.48 16.41
N LEU A 78 1.67 0.02 17.00
CA LEU A 78 1.68 -0.85 18.17
C LEU A 78 2.37 -2.19 17.88
N LEU A 79 2.18 -2.71 16.66
CA LEU A 79 2.79 -3.95 16.22
C LEU A 79 4.29 -3.79 15.96
N PHE A 80 4.72 -2.74 15.24
CA PHE A 80 6.11 -2.57 14.79
C PHE A 80 7.01 -1.81 15.77
N ALA A 81 6.48 -0.89 16.57
CA ALA A 81 7.26 -0.11 17.55
C ALA A 81 8.09 -0.97 18.52
N PRO A 82 7.58 -2.08 19.12
CA PRO A 82 8.41 -2.89 20.01
C PRO A 82 9.58 -3.57 19.29
N PHE A 83 9.39 -4.00 18.03
CA PHE A 83 10.47 -4.60 17.24
C PHE A 83 11.54 -3.57 16.85
N LEU A 84 11.14 -2.34 16.52
CA LEU A 84 12.08 -1.25 16.25
C LEU A 84 12.82 -0.81 17.51
N ALA A 85 12.15 -0.76 18.66
CA ALA A 85 12.76 -0.41 19.94
C ALA A 85 13.78 -1.46 20.42
N ALA A 86 13.55 -2.74 20.11
CA ALA A 86 14.50 -3.82 20.40
C ALA A 86 15.79 -3.73 19.57
N GLY A 87 15.77 -3.01 18.43
CA GLY A 87 16.94 -2.75 17.57
C GLY A 87 17.51 -3.98 16.86
N SER A 88 17.11 -5.19 17.23
CA SER A 88 17.48 -6.45 16.58
C SER A 88 16.36 -7.48 16.72
N PHE A 89 16.13 -8.25 15.67
CA PHE A 89 15.22 -9.39 15.67
C PHE A 89 15.91 -10.56 14.99
N ASN A 90 16.12 -11.65 15.75
CA ASN A 90 16.74 -12.87 15.26
C ASN A 90 18.11 -12.66 14.58
N GLY A 91 18.98 -11.83 15.19
CA GLY A 91 20.32 -11.52 14.68
C GLY A 91 20.39 -10.49 13.55
N HIS A 92 19.24 -10.04 13.01
CA HIS A 92 19.18 -8.97 12.02
C HIS A 92 18.92 -7.63 12.70
N GLY A 93 19.73 -6.62 12.38
CA GLY A 93 19.54 -5.25 12.86
C GLY A 93 18.25 -4.65 12.28
N LEU A 94 17.37 -4.16 13.14
CA LEU A 94 16.16 -3.46 12.75
C LEU A 94 16.41 -1.96 12.86
N ILE A 95 16.41 -1.29 11.72
CA ILE A 95 16.51 0.16 11.63
C ILE A 95 15.20 0.72 11.08
N GLY A 96 14.73 1.81 11.68
CA GLY A 96 13.62 2.57 11.12
C GLY A 96 14.02 3.18 9.79
N ALA A 97 13.16 3.05 8.78
CA ALA A 97 13.31 3.75 7.50
C ALA A 97 12.94 5.23 7.65
N VAL A 98 13.75 5.98 8.39
CA VAL A 98 13.54 7.41 8.63
C VAL A 98 14.17 8.19 7.47
N ALA A 99 13.35 8.62 6.52
CA ALA A 99 13.78 9.49 5.44
C ALA A 99 13.71 10.97 5.88
N PRO A 100 14.71 11.80 5.54
CA PRO A 100 14.66 13.23 5.84
C PRO A 100 13.55 13.91 5.04
N LEU A 101 12.73 14.70 5.74
CA LEU A 101 11.68 15.52 5.13
C LEU A 101 12.35 16.75 4.50
N GLY A 102 12.52 16.72 3.18
CA GLY A 102 13.08 17.83 2.40
C GLY A 102 12.03 18.51 1.50
N PHE A 103 12.41 19.64 0.89
CA PHE A 103 11.58 20.33 -0.10
C PHE A 103 11.13 19.43 -1.26
N GLY A 104 11.98 18.48 -1.68
CA GLY A 104 11.61 17.49 -2.69
C GLY A 104 10.43 16.61 -2.29
N VAL A 105 10.32 16.25 -1.00
CA VAL A 105 9.18 15.47 -0.47
C VAL A 105 7.90 16.31 -0.53
N ALA A 106 7.98 17.60 -0.18
CA ALA A 106 6.81 18.49 -0.24
C ALA A 106 6.29 18.67 -1.68
N ILE A 107 7.19 18.93 -2.63
CA ILE A 107 6.84 19.07 -4.05
C ILE A 107 6.29 17.75 -4.61
N GLY A 108 6.96 16.64 -4.32
CA GLY A 108 6.53 15.31 -4.74
C GLY A 108 5.15 14.94 -4.18
N ALA A 109 4.90 15.22 -2.90
CA ALA A 109 3.60 14.99 -2.26
C ALA A 109 2.48 15.82 -2.89
N PHE A 110 2.77 17.08 -3.26
CA PHE A 110 1.79 17.94 -3.93
C PHE A 110 1.42 17.42 -5.32
N ILE A 111 2.41 17.09 -6.16
CA ILE A 111 2.19 16.53 -7.51
C ILE A 111 1.49 15.18 -7.41
N PHE A 112 1.88 14.33 -6.46
CA PHE A 112 1.22 13.05 -6.19
C PHE A 112 -0.25 13.24 -5.79
N GLY A 113 -0.55 14.23 -4.95
CA GLY A 113 -1.92 14.60 -4.60
C GLY A 113 -2.77 14.99 -5.80
N ILE A 114 -2.22 15.82 -6.71
CA ILE A 114 -2.88 16.16 -7.98
C ILE A 114 -3.13 14.90 -8.82
N GLY A 115 -2.13 14.02 -8.94
CA GLY A 115 -2.26 12.76 -9.67
C GLY A 115 -3.37 11.86 -9.12
N MET A 116 -3.50 11.75 -7.80
CA MET A 116 -4.57 10.98 -7.15
C MET A 116 -5.96 11.57 -7.41
N GLN A 117 -6.08 12.90 -7.50
CA GLN A 117 -7.35 13.53 -7.86
C GLN A 117 -7.71 13.28 -9.33
N LEU A 118 -6.75 13.39 -10.24
CA LEU A 118 -6.95 13.11 -11.67
C LEU A 118 -7.28 11.64 -11.95
N ALA A 119 -6.71 10.71 -11.17
CA ALA A 119 -7.00 9.29 -11.27
C ALA A 119 -8.36 8.87 -10.69
N GLY A 120 -9.10 9.81 -10.06
CA GLY A 120 -10.39 9.52 -9.42
C GLY A 120 -10.29 8.67 -8.14
N GLY A 121 -9.09 8.48 -7.58
CA GLY A 121 -8.88 7.65 -6.40
C GLY A 121 -7.41 7.46 -6.03
N CYS A 122 -7.18 6.92 -4.83
CA CYS A 122 -5.87 6.40 -4.41
C CYS A 122 -5.68 4.97 -4.95
N GLY A 123 -4.46 4.45 -5.02
CA GLY A 123 -4.11 3.15 -5.64
C GLY A 123 -4.84 1.89 -5.14
N SER A 124 -5.69 2.01 -4.11
CA SER A 124 -6.60 0.95 -3.64
C SER A 124 -8.06 1.09 -4.14
N GLY A 125 -8.43 2.23 -4.71
CA GLY A 125 -9.83 2.63 -4.96
C GLY A 125 -10.17 2.99 -6.41
N THR A 126 -9.22 2.98 -7.34
CA THR A 126 -9.51 3.24 -8.77
C THR A 126 -10.18 2.06 -9.48
N LEU A 127 -10.24 0.88 -8.84
CA LEU A 127 -10.89 -0.33 -9.36
C LEU A 127 -12.33 -0.54 -8.86
N CYS A 128 -12.89 0.38 -8.06
CA CYS A 128 -14.23 0.26 -7.47
C CYS A 128 -15.13 1.48 -7.75
N GLY A 129 -14.82 2.27 -8.79
CA GLY A 129 -15.72 3.27 -9.34
C GLY A 129 -16.63 2.66 -10.39
#